data_AF-A0A6C9MNJ1-F1
#
_entry.id   AF-A0A6C9MNJ1-F1
#
_cell.length_a   1.000
_cell.length_b   1.000
_cell.length_c   1.000
_cell.angle_alpha   90.00
_cell.angle_beta   90.00
_cell.angle_gamma   90.00
#
_symmetry.space_group_name_H-M   'P 1'
#
loop_
_entity.id
_entity.type
_entity.pdbx_description
1 polymer ?
#
loop_
_entity_poly.entity_id
_entity_poly.type
_entity_poly.pdbx_seq_one_letter_code
_entity_poly.pdbx_strand_id
1 'polypeptide(L)'
;SKVKSRPQCCDDDAMIICGCMARLKKNNSDLHDLLVDYYVVGMTFMSLAGKHCCSDGYIGKRLQKAEGIIEGMLMALDIRLEMDIVVNNSN
;
A
#
# COMPACT_ATOMS: atom_id res chain seq x y z
N SER A 1 -5.95 -25.98 9.41
CA SER A 1 -4.98 -24.88 9.38
C SER A 1 -5.73 -23.55 9.36
N LYS A 2 -5.68 -22.74 10.42
CA LYS A 2 -6.30 -21.40 10.39
C LYS A 2 -5.38 -20.48 9.59
N VAL A 3 -5.69 -20.29 8.31
CA VAL A 3 -5.14 -19.17 7.54
C VAL A 3 -5.64 -17.91 8.25
N LYS A 4 -4.77 -17.22 8.98
CA LYS A 4 -5.11 -15.91 9.56
C LYS A 4 -5.32 -14.96 8.37
N SER A 5 -6.55 -14.52 8.16
CA SER A 5 -6.86 -13.46 7.22
C SER A 5 -6.15 -12.18 7.64
N ARG A 6 -5.63 -11.42 6.66
CA ARG A 6 -5.10 -10.08 6.93
C ARG A 6 -6.24 -9.20 7.46
N PRO A 7 -6.00 -8.37 8.49
CA PRO A 7 -6.99 -7.40 8.94
C PRO A 7 -7.44 -6.54 7.75
N GLN A 8 -8.74 -6.25 7.72
CA GLN A 8 -9.36 -5.42 6.69
C GLN A 8 -9.73 -4.07 7.30
N CYS A 9 -9.72 -3.01 6.50
CA CYS A 9 -10.20 -1.69 6.90
C CYS A 9 -11.74 -1.63 6.88
N CYS A 10 -12.29 -0.54 7.41
CA CYS A 10 -13.70 -0.20 7.23
C CYS A 10 -13.96 0.38 5.82
N ASP A 11 -15.23 0.48 5.43
CA ASP A 11 -15.62 0.97 4.10
C ASP A 11 -15.20 2.43 3.86
N ASP A 12 -15.19 3.27 4.91
CA ASP A 12 -14.78 4.68 4.81
C ASP A 12 -13.28 4.82 4.52
N ASP A 13 -12.43 4.12 5.29
CA ASP A 13 -10.99 4.02 5.04
C ASP A 13 -10.73 3.45 3.63
N ALA A 14 -11.49 2.42 3.22
CA ALA A 14 -11.38 1.84 1.89
C ALA A 14 -11.68 2.87 0.79
N MET A 15 -12.72 3.71 0.96
CA MET A 15 -13.07 4.75 0.01
C MET A 15 -11.97 5.82 -0.11
N ILE A 16 -11.41 6.25 1.02
CA ILE A 16 -10.30 7.22 1.07
C ILE A 16 -9.07 6.66 0.34
N ILE A 17 -8.65 5.44 0.68
CA ILE A 17 -7.49 4.79 0.06
C ILE A 17 -7.73 4.55 -1.43
N CYS A 18 -8.93 4.13 -1.83
CA CYS A 18 -9.30 4.02 -3.25
C CYS A 18 -9.12 5.35 -3.99
N GLY A 19 -9.50 6.47 -3.36
CA GLY A 19 -9.28 7.82 -3.90
C GLY A 19 -7.79 8.15 -4.10
N CYS A 20 -6.95 7.86 -3.10
CA CYS A 20 -5.50 8.04 -3.21
C CYS A 20 -4.89 7.13 -4.29
N MET A 21 -5.29 5.86 -4.35
CA MET A 21 -4.85 4.89 -5.36
C MET A 21 -5.24 5.32 -6.79
N ALA A 22 -6.44 5.85 -6.99
CA ALA A 22 -6.89 6.39 -8.28
C ALA A 22 -6.02 7.58 -8.72
N ARG A 23 -5.69 8.49 -7.80
CA ARG A 23 -4.77 9.61 -8.07
C ARG A 23 -3.36 9.13 -8.36
N LEU A 24 -2.86 8.13 -7.63
CA LEU A 24 -1.55 7.53 -7.90
C LEU A 24 -1.53 6.90 -9.28
N LYS A 25 -2.53 6.09 -9.65
CA LYS A 25 -2.62 5.46 -10.97
C LYS A 25 -2.57 6.46 -12.12
N LYS A 26 -3.25 7.60 -11.97
CA LYS A 26 -3.26 8.66 -12.99
C LYS A 26 -1.88 9.30 -13.19
N ASN A 27 -1.09 9.44 -12.13
CA ASN A 27 0.22 10.11 -12.17
C ASN A 27 1.39 9.14 -12.38
N ASN A 28 1.28 7.91 -11.88
CA ASN A 28 2.29 6.87 -11.96
C ASN A 28 1.64 5.48 -11.81
N SER A 29 1.28 4.88 -12.94
CA SER A 29 0.68 3.54 -13.00
C SER A 29 1.61 2.47 -12.43
N ASP A 30 2.93 2.60 -12.61
CA ASP A 30 3.88 1.57 -12.16
C ASP A 30 3.95 1.46 -10.65
N LEU A 31 3.88 2.58 -9.92
CA LEU A 31 3.83 2.56 -8.46
C LEU A 31 2.47 2.08 -7.93
N HIS A 32 1.39 2.42 -8.63
CA HIS A 32 0.07 1.87 -8.33
C HIS A 32 0.07 0.34 -8.46
N ASP A 33 0.55 -0.18 -9.59
CA ASP A 33 0.54 -1.62 -9.86
C ASP A 33 1.45 -2.37 -8.89
N LEU A 34 2.59 -1.76 -8.50
CA LEU A 34 3.47 -2.31 -7.47
C LEU A 34 2.77 -2.47 -6.10
N LEU A 35 1.98 -1.46 -5.69
CA LEU A 35 1.19 -1.55 -4.45
C LEU A 35 0.11 -2.63 -4.54
N VAL A 36 -0.57 -2.73 -5.69
CA VAL A 36 -1.61 -3.77 -5.92
C VAL A 36 -1.00 -5.17 -5.87
N ASP A 37 0.10 -5.41 -6.60
CA ASP A 37 0.78 -6.69 -6.61
C ASP A 37 1.24 -7.10 -5.20
N TYR A 38 1.74 -6.14 -4.40
CA TYR A 38 2.22 -6.44 -3.05
C TYR A 38 1.10 -6.63 -2.03
N TYR A 39 0.16 -5.69 -1.94
CA TYR A 39 -0.85 -5.67 -0.86
C TYR A 39 -2.12 -6.46 -1.19
N VAL A 40 -2.55 -6.48 -2.45
CA VAL A 40 -3.79 -7.13 -2.89
C VAL A 40 -3.53 -8.54 -3.39
N VAL A 41 -2.56 -8.71 -4.28
CA VAL A 41 -2.18 -10.04 -4.81
C VAL A 41 -1.34 -10.83 -3.79
N GLY A 42 -0.60 -10.13 -2.92
CA GLY A 42 0.22 -10.75 -1.88
C GLY A 42 1.57 -11.25 -2.38
N MET A 43 2.12 -10.64 -3.43
CA MET A 43 3.45 -10.99 -3.95
C MET A 43 4.55 -10.64 -2.94
N THR A 44 5.61 -11.46 -2.89
CA THR A 44 6.80 -11.19 -2.07
C THR A 44 7.78 -10.26 -2.79
N PHE A 45 8.73 -9.65 -2.07
CA PHE A 45 9.81 -8.89 -2.71
C PHE A 45 10.61 -9.71 -3.71
N MET A 46 10.86 -10.99 -3.45
CA MET A 46 11.56 -11.87 -4.39
C MET A 46 10.74 -12.09 -5.67
N SER A 47 9.43 -12.32 -5.54
CA SER A 47 8.53 -12.49 -6.68
C SER A 47 8.46 -11.23 -7.54
N LEU A 48 8.38 -10.06 -6.90
CA LEU A 48 8.38 -8.76 -7.58
C LEU A 48 9.73 -8.45 -8.23
N ALA A 49 10.84 -8.73 -7.55
CA ALA A 49 12.18 -8.58 -8.07
C ALA A 49 12.37 -9.39 -9.36
N GLY A 50 11.89 -10.64 -9.37
CA GLY A 50 11.84 -11.48 -10.55
C GLY A 50 10.97 -10.91 -11.67
N LYS A 51 9.75 -10.45 -11.36
CA LYS A 51 8.82 -9.84 -12.34
C LYS A 51 9.40 -8.58 -13.01
N HIS A 52 10.15 -7.78 -12.26
CA HIS A 52 10.73 -6.52 -12.72
C HIS A 52 12.21 -6.63 -13.14
N CYS A 53 12.79 -7.84 -13.16
CA CYS A 53 14.20 -8.09 -13.48
C CYS A 53 15.18 -7.19 -12.70
N CYS A 54 14.94 -7.00 -11.40
CA CYS A 54 15.71 -6.12 -10.53
C CYS A 54 15.98 -6.77 -9.16
N SER A 55 16.73 -6.10 -8.28
CA SER A 55 16.93 -6.59 -6.91
C SER A 55 15.72 -6.33 -6.01
N ASP A 56 15.55 -7.15 -5.00
CA ASP A 56 14.57 -6.96 -3.92
C ASP A 56 14.76 -5.62 -3.19
N GLY A 57 16.00 -5.19 -2.98
CA GLY A 57 16.30 -3.87 -2.42
C GLY A 57 15.84 -2.71 -3.30
N TYR A 58 15.84 -2.88 -4.63
CA TYR A 58 15.28 -1.89 -5.54
C TYR A 58 13.74 -1.87 -5.48
N ILE A 59 13.10 -3.04 -5.39
CA ILE A 59 11.65 -3.15 -5.13
C ILE A 59 11.28 -2.46 -3.82
N GLY A 60 12.01 -2.72 -2.73
CA GLY A 60 11.75 -2.11 -1.42
C GLY A 60 11.77 -0.57 -1.48
N LYS A 61 12.77 0.02 -2.16
CA LYS A 61 12.84 1.48 -2.35
C LYS A 61 11.67 2.03 -3.17
N ARG A 62 11.23 1.30 -4.20
CA ARG A 62 10.06 1.69 -5.00
C ARG A 62 8.76 1.57 -4.21
N LEU A 63 8.62 0.52 -3.42
CA LEU A 63 7.45 0.31 -2.58
C LEU A 63 7.36 1.42 -1.52
N GLN A 64 8.46 1.69 -0.80
CA GLN A 64 8.54 2.79 0.16
C GLN A 64 8.21 4.15 -0.47
N LYS A 65 8.66 4.39 -1.70
CA LYS A 65 8.29 5.60 -2.45
C LYS A 65 6.78 5.65 -2.73
N ALA A 66 6.17 4.54 -3.14
CA ALA A 66 4.73 4.49 -3.40
C ALA A 66 3.92 4.72 -2.11
N GLU A 67 4.30 4.05 -1.02
CA GLU A 67 3.70 4.20 0.31
C GLU A 67 3.80 5.65 0.81
N GLY A 68 4.99 6.26 0.72
CA GLY A 68 5.20 7.65 1.13
C GLY A 68 4.38 8.67 0.31
N ILE A 69 4.05 8.35 -0.95
CA ILE A 69 3.13 9.20 -1.74
C ILE A 69 1.70 9.09 -1.20
N ILE A 70 1.21 7.88 -0.90
CA ILE A 70 -0.13 7.69 -0.32
C ILE A 70 -0.21 8.37 1.05
N GLU A 71 0.80 8.17 1.91
CA GLU A 71 0.90 8.83 3.22
C GLU A 71 0.92 10.36 3.07
N GLY A 72 1.72 10.90 2.15
CA GLY A 72 1.75 12.33 1.87
C GLY A 72 0.42 12.89 1.36
N MET A 73 -0.35 12.11 0.59
CA MET A 73 -1.71 12.50 0.17
C MET A 73 -2.67 12.58 1.36
N LEU A 74 -2.62 11.61 2.28
CA LEU A 74 -3.44 11.60 3.49
C LEU A 74 -3.11 12.81 4.38
N MET A 75 -1.81 13.06 4.60
CA MET A 75 -1.35 14.24 5.36
C MET A 75 -1.78 15.56 4.72
N ALA A 76 -1.66 15.69 3.40
CA ALA A 76 -2.04 16.91 2.69
C ALA A 76 -3.56 17.20 2.74
N LEU A 77 -4.38 16.17 2.91
CA LEU A 77 -5.83 16.28 3.05
C LEU A 77 -6.28 16.36 4.52
N ASP A 78 -5.34 16.33 5.47
CA ASP A 78 -5.60 16.23 6.92
C ASP A 78 -6.55 15.08 7.28
N ILE A 79 -6.40 13.95 6.58
CA ILE A 79 -7.20 12.74 6.80
C ILE A 79 -6.46 11.81 7.75
N ARG A 80 -7.17 11.32 8.77
CA ARG A 80 -6.72 10.24 9.65
C ARG A 80 -7.56 9.01 9.38
N LEU A 81 -6.91 7.87 9.17
CA LEU A 81 -7.61 6.60 8.96
C LEU A 81 -8.01 6.03 10.32
N GLU A 82 -9.14 5.34 10.39
CA GLU A 82 -9.56 4.66 11.62
C GLU A 82 -8.59 3.54 11.99
N MET A 83 -8.01 2.87 11.00
CA MET A 83 -6.99 1.83 11.24
C MET A 83 -5.73 2.34 11.97
N ASP A 84 -5.38 3.62 11.86
CA ASP A 84 -4.21 4.20 12.57
C ASP A 84 -4.39 4.15 14.09
N ILE A 85 -5.64 4.17 14.56
CA ILE A 85 -5.99 4.12 15.98
C ILE A 85 -5.78 2.70 16.54
N VAL A 86 -6.03 1.66 15.73
CA VAL A 86 -5.91 0.25 16.13
C VAL A 86 -4.44 -0.18 16.27
N VAL A 87 -3.56 0.32 15.40
CA VAL A 87 -2.12 0.03 15.45
C VAL A 87 -1.47 0.64 16.69
N ASN A 88 -1.88 1.85 17.10
CA ASN A 88 -1.30 2.53 18.27
C ASN A 88 -1.73 1.94 19.62
N ASN A 89 -2.90 1.28 19.71
CA ASN A 89 -3.38 0.63 20.94
C ASN A 89 -2.83 -0.80 21.15
N SER A 90 -2.01 -1.31 20.24
CA SER A 90 -1.44 -2.66 20.31
C SER A 90 0.01 -2.70 20.83
N ASN A 91 0.52 -1.58 21.39
CA ASN A 91 1.85 -1.45 22.00
C ASN A 91 1.78 -1.38 23.53
#